data_AF-A0A932DC41-F1
#
_entry.id   AF-A0A932DC41-F1
#
_cell.length_a   1.000
_cell.length_b   1.000
_cell.length_c   1.000
_cell.angle_alpha   90.00
_cell.angle_beta   90.00
_cell.angle_gamma   90.00
#
_symmetry.space_group_name_H-M   'P 1'
#
loop_
_entity.id
_entity.type
_entity.pdbx_description
1 polymer ?
#
loop_
_entity_poly.entity_id
_entity_poly.type
_entity_poly.pdbx_seq_one_letter_code
_entity_poly.pdbx_strand_id
1 'polypeptide(L)'
;MSLLDAFLRDAWQQPVVRSDVYFADRTDSAVGLGSHDDPYNGNDSKVPGNFDAKLNSVPANTTIRIGPGTFKTKGTTGWAPKSGQRVVGAGVNETTLLVAAAPTGNTAAIGNPDSPPALDGFEASDLTINCDFGNNPNATSIGGIAVNGTHVAIRRGRVLGFGSRSSSTVCRVIAAARSADTALATDCVIEGCIVDSPYIPPPDPPATVGPVTCLHLGKTTDADDYYHKACGIRNCFVDCGAANLGNKFVGIEASGGGGTVVEENRIINCHYGGPYQDGTNIPTKDLVVRGNYYYNVRYGIYLSVPSSISPIGRVVLLENEVELDTTGTLEGLRIHGANT
;
A
#
# COMPACT_ATOMS: atom_id res chain seq x y z
N MET A 1 -16.50 -6.87 13.66
CA MET A 1 -16.67 -5.39 13.57
C MET A 1 -18.11 -5.05 13.99
N SER A 2 -18.30 -4.16 14.96
CA SER A 2 -19.66 -3.77 15.37
C SER A 2 -20.27 -2.84 14.31
N LEU A 3 -21.59 -2.93 14.09
CA LEU A 3 -22.33 -2.00 13.24
C LEU A 3 -22.11 -0.53 13.65
N LEU A 4 -21.82 -0.30 14.93
CA LEU A 4 -21.56 1.02 15.49
C LEU A 4 -20.20 1.59 15.05
N ASP A 5 -19.16 0.75 14.94
CA ASP A 5 -17.84 1.17 14.45
C ASP A 5 -17.86 1.52 12.96
N ALA A 6 -18.67 0.79 12.18
CA ALA A 6 -18.91 1.12 10.79
C ALA A 6 -19.67 2.45 10.66
N PHE A 7 -20.70 2.67 11.48
CA PHE A 7 -21.51 3.90 11.44
C PHE A 7 -20.75 5.15 11.89
N LEU A 8 -19.94 5.04 12.94
CA LEU A 8 -19.17 6.17 13.46
C LEU A 8 -18.02 6.57 12.53
N ARG A 9 -17.40 5.61 11.84
CA ARG A 9 -16.36 5.91 10.84
C ARG A 9 -16.94 6.52 9.56
N ASP A 10 -18.09 6.01 9.10
CA ASP A 10 -18.72 6.51 7.87
C ASP A 10 -19.29 7.93 8.06
N ALA A 11 -19.82 8.26 9.25
CA ALA A 11 -20.33 9.60 9.56
C ALA A 11 -19.23 10.68 9.68
N TRP A 12 -17.98 10.31 9.99
CA TRP A 12 -16.87 11.25 10.15
C TRP A 12 -15.95 11.37 8.92
N GLN A 13 -16.02 10.43 7.96
CA GLN A 13 -15.11 10.37 6.81
C GLN A 13 -15.80 10.57 5.45
N GLN A 14 -17.01 11.12 5.36
CA GLN A 14 -17.58 11.48 4.06
C GLN A 14 -17.19 12.94 3.75
N PRO A 15 -16.03 13.20 3.09
CA PRO A 15 -15.85 14.49 2.44
C PRO A 15 -17.06 14.67 1.53
N VAL A 16 -17.64 15.88 1.51
CA VAL A 16 -18.83 16.18 0.73
C VAL A 16 -18.54 15.82 -0.73
N VAL A 17 -18.98 14.63 -1.14
CA VAL A 17 -18.82 14.15 -2.52
C VAL A 17 -19.68 15.07 -3.38
N ARG A 18 -19.02 15.82 -4.27
CA ARG A 18 -19.72 16.81 -5.09
C ARG A 18 -20.37 16.19 -6.33
N SER A 19 -19.85 15.05 -6.77
CA SER A 19 -20.27 14.37 -7.99
C SER A 19 -19.64 12.98 -8.08
N ASP A 20 -20.29 12.10 -8.84
CA ASP A 20 -19.73 10.82 -9.26
C ASP A 20 -19.31 10.90 -10.74
N VAL A 21 -18.18 10.30 -11.09
CA VAL A 21 -17.68 10.14 -12.46
C VAL A 21 -17.48 8.65 -12.73
N TYR A 22 -17.97 8.17 -13.86
CA TYR A 22 -17.99 6.75 -14.21
C TYR A 22 -17.03 6.44 -15.36
N PHE A 23 -16.31 5.34 -15.22
CA PHE A 23 -15.45 4.74 -16.25
C PHE A 23 -15.94 3.33 -16.56
N ALA A 24 -15.97 2.97 -17.84
CA ALA A 24 -16.31 1.62 -18.29
C ALA A 24 -15.35 1.15 -19.39
N ASP A 25 -15.22 -0.17 -19.51
CA ASP A 25 -14.59 -0.81 -20.67
C ASP A 25 -15.61 -0.83 -21.82
N ARG A 26 -15.52 0.15 -22.74
CA ARG A 26 -16.50 0.33 -23.81
C ARG A 26 -15.95 -0.17 -25.14
N THR A 27 -16.77 -0.96 -25.84
CA THR A 27 -16.43 -1.52 -27.16
C THR A 27 -16.84 -0.62 -28.33
N ASP A 28 -17.68 0.38 -28.09
CA ASP A 28 -18.23 1.28 -29.11
C ASP A 28 -17.27 2.40 -29.57
N SER A 29 -16.08 2.49 -28.96
CA SER A 29 -15.10 3.57 -29.20
C SER A 29 -15.61 4.99 -28.92
N ALA A 30 -16.78 5.15 -28.28
CA ALA A 30 -17.26 6.47 -27.86
C ALA A 30 -16.38 6.96 -26.69
N VAL A 31 -16.14 8.27 -26.60
CA VAL A 31 -15.35 8.84 -25.48
C VAL A 31 -16.12 8.76 -24.16
N GLY A 32 -17.44 8.94 -24.21
CA GLY A 32 -18.32 9.07 -23.05
C GLY A 32 -18.26 10.45 -22.39
N LEU A 33 -19.28 10.76 -21.59
CA LEU A 33 -19.40 12.01 -20.82
C LEU A 33 -19.02 11.86 -19.34
N GLY A 34 -18.80 10.63 -18.87
CA GLY A 34 -18.46 10.34 -17.47
C GLY A 34 -19.67 10.26 -16.54
N SER A 35 -20.89 10.27 -17.09
CA SER A 35 -22.11 10.03 -16.33
C SER A 35 -22.37 8.53 -16.15
N HIS A 36 -23.32 8.16 -15.30
CA HIS A 36 -23.73 6.76 -15.11
C HIS A 36 -24.17 6.10 -16.42
N ASP A 37 -25.00 6.80 -17.20
CA ASP A 37 -25.57 6.26 -18.45
C ASP A 37 -24.63 6.40 -19.66
N ASP A 38 -23.62 7.26 -19.55
CA ASP A 38 -22.60 7.47 -20.58
C ASP A 38 -21.20 7.59 -19.96
N PRO A 39 -20.65 6.48 -19.40
CA PRO A 39 -19.37 6.48 -18.71
C PRO A 39 -18.22 6.76 -19.69
N TYR A 40 -17.13 7.35 -19.18
CA TYR A 40 -15.91 7.51 -19.95
C TYR A 40 -15.38 6.15 -20.41
N ASN A 41 -14.88 6.08 -21.64
CA ASN A 41 -14.20 4.89 -22.14
C ASN A 41 -12.78 4.78 -21.56
N GLY A 42 -12.59 3.85 -20.62
CA GLY A 42 -11.31 3.64 -19.96
C GLY A 42 -10.39 2.62 -20.64
N ASN A 43 -10.82 1.93 -21.69
CA ASN A 43 -10.03 0.90 -22.39
C ASN A 43 -9.81 1.24 -23.87
N ASP A 44 -9.83 2.53 -24.24
CA ASP A 44 -9.65 2.91 -25.63
C ASP A 44 -8.23 2.63 -26.13
N SER A 45 -8.05 1.43 -26.69
CA SER A 45 -6.82 0.98 -27.35
C SER A 45 -6.35 1.91 -28.48
N LYS A 46 -7.23 2.76 -29.02
CA LYS A 46 -6.92 3.71 -30.09
C LYS A 46 -6.27 4.99 -29.57
N VAL A 47 -6.41 5.31 -28.29
CA VAL A 47 -5.80 6.49 -27.66
C VAL A 47 -5.02 6.07 -26.41
N PRO A 48 -3.77 5.60 -26.57
CA PRO A 48 -2.90 5.26 -25.44
C PRO A 48 -2.84 6.40 -24.42
N GLY A 49 -3.23 6.12 -23.16
CA GLY A 49 -3.24 7.10 -22.07
C GLY A 49 -4.55 7.88 -21.90
N ASN A 50 -5.63 7.55 -22.62
CA ASN A 50 -6.93 8.21 -22.44
C ASN A 50 -7.47 8.04 -21.01
N PHE A 51 -7.32 6.85 -20.42
CA PHE A 51 -7.72 6.60 -19.03
C PHE A 51 -7.03 7.55 -18.06
N ASP A 52 -5.70 7.62 -18.11
CA ASP A 52 -4.90 8.54 -17.28
C ASP A 52 -5.27 10.01 -17.49
N ALA A 53 -5.41 10.44 -18.75
CA ALA A 53 -5.77 11.82 -19.08
C ALA A 53 -7.14 12.22 -18.50
N LYS A 54 -8.14 11.33 -18.62
CA LYS A 54 -9.46 11.55 -18.06
C LYS A 54 -9.44 11.51 -16.54
N LEU A 55 -8.76 10.54 -15.95
CA LEU A 55 -8.61 10.41 -14.50
C LEU A 55 -7.94 11.67 -13.90
N ASN A 56 -6.92 12.21 -14.59
CA ASN A 56 -6.26 13.44 -14.19
C ASN A 56 -7.16 14.69 -14.34
N SER A 57 -8.13 14.68 -15.25
CA SER A 57 -9.11 15.76 -15.40
C SER A 57 -10.22 15.76 -14.35
N VAL A 58 -10.44 14.64 -13.65
CA VAL A 58 -11.46 14.55 -12.60
C VAL A 58 -11.07 15.47 -11.43
N PRO A 59 -11.96 16.38 -10.97
CA PRO A 59 -11.65 17.28 -9.87
C PRO A 59 -11.50 16.55 -8.52
N ALA A 60 -10.96 17.27 -7.54
CA ALA A 60 -10.98 16.86 -6.13
C ALA A 60 -12.43 16.65 -5.63
N ASN A 61 -12.61 15.97 -4.48
CA ASN A 61 -13.93 15.72 -3.87
C ASN A 61 -14.94 15.02 -4.79
N THR A 62 -14.47 14.07 -5.60
CA THR A 62 -15.27 13.33 -6.60
C THR A 62 -15.13 11.84 -6.35
N THR A 63 -16.24 11.09 -6.45
CA THR A 63 -16.17 9.63 -6.51
C THR A 63 -15.89 9.22 -7.94
N ILE A 64 -14.82 8.46 -8.15
CA ILE A 64 -14.44 7.87 -9.41
C ILE A 64 -14.85 6.41 -9.36
N ARG A 65 -15.88 6.04 -10.11
CA ARG A 65 -16.40 4.68 -10.19
C ARG A 65 -15.87 4.01 -11.44
N ILE A 66 -15.15 2.91 -11.25
CA ILE A 66 -14.56 2.15 -12.35
C ILE A 66 -15.32 0.84 -12.45
N GLY A 67 -15.99 0.62 -13.59
CA GLY A 67 -16.73 -0.62 -13.85
C GLY A 67 -15.82 -1.85 -13.97
N PRO A 68 -16.41 -3.02 -14.21
CA PRO A 68 -15.66 -4.24 -14.50
C PRO A 68 -14.77 -4.07 -15.74
N GLY A 69 -13.61 -4.72 -15.75
CA GLY A 69 -12.67 -4.72 -16.88
C GLY A 69 -11.24 -4.40 -16.48
N THR A 70 -10.37 -4.28 -17.49
CA THR A 70 -8.95 -3.94 -17.32
C THR A 70 -8.66 -2.55 -17.87
N PHE A 71 -8.16 -1.67 -17.01
CA PHE A 71 -7.89 -0.27 -17.32
C PHE A 71 -6.39 -0.04 -17.26
N LYS A 72 -5.79 0.35 -18.40
CA LYS A 72 -4.34 0.57 -18.50
C LYS A 72 -3.97 1.95 -17.97
N THR A 73 -2.98 1.99 -17.09
CA THR A 73 -2.42 3.23 -16.53
C THR A 73 -0.90 3.26 -16.67
N LYS A 74 -0.33 4.45 -16.78
CA LYS A 74 1.11 4.71 -16.62
C LYS A 74 1.51 4.89 -15.15
N GLY A 75 0.56 4.84 -14.21
CA GLY A 75 0.79 5.04 -12.80
C GLY A 75 1.28 6.46 -12.50
N THR A 76 2.38 6.58 -11.75
CA THR A 76 3.02 7.82 -11.27
C THR A 76 3.06 8.98 -12.29
N THR A 77 3.30 8.70 -13.58
CA THR A 77 3.40 9.75 -14.63
C THR A 77 2.14 9.90 -15.46
N GLY A 78 1.15 9.04 -15.27
CA GLY A 78 -0.13 9.10 -15.96
C GLY A 78 -1.08 10.11 -15.34
N TRP A 79 -1.25 10.04 -14.02
CA TRP A 79 -2.22 10.85 -13.28
C TRP A 79 -1.80 10.99 -11.82
N ALA A 80 -2.43 11.93 -11.11
CA ALA A 80 -2.22 12.13 -9.68
C ALA A 80 -3.56 12.11 -8.92
N PRO A 81 -3.67 11.37 -7.80
CA PRO A 81 -4.83 11.45 -6.93
C PRO A 81 -4.92 12.83 -6.26
N LYS A 82 -6.14 13.24 -5.93
CA LYS A 82 -6.45 14.53 -5.31
C LYS A 82 -7.23 14.33 -4.01
N SER A 83 -7.15 15.31 -3.10
CA SER A 83 -7.90 15.28 -1.84
C SER A 83 -9.41 15.12 -2.07
N GLY A 84 -10.05 14.37 -1.18
CA GLY A 84 -11.47 14.03 -1.21
C GLY A 84 -11.87 13.09 -2.35
N GLN A 85 -10.95 12.63 -3.20
CA GLN A 85 -11.29 11.66 -4.23
C GLN A 85 -11.48 10.27 -3.64
N ARG A 86 -12.48 9.55 -4.17
CA ARG A 86 -12.74 8.16 -3.83
C ARG A 86 -12.66 7.32 -5.10
N VAL A 87 -11.62 6.50 -5.26
CA VAL A 87 -11.44 5.61 -6.41
C VAL A 87 -12.02 4.25 -6.06
N VAL A 88 -13.17 3.91 -6.63
CA VAL A 88 -13.96 2.72 -6.27
C VAL A 88 -14.12 1.85 -7.51
N GLY A 89 -13.58 0.63 -7.47
CA GLY A 89 -13.82 -0.38 -8.50
C GLY A 89 -15.14 -1.12 -8.29
N ALA A 90 -15.49 -2.00 -9.23
CA ALA A 90 -16.66 -2.88 -9.15
C ALA A 90 -16.44 -4.10 -8.22
N GLY A 91 -15.22 -4.32 -7.75
CA GLY A 91 -14.83 -5.46 -6.91
C GLY A 91 -13.39 -5.92 -7.16
N VAL A 92 -12.81 -6.61 -6.17
CA VAL A 92 -11.55 -7.34 -6.34
C VAL A 92 -11.74 -8.42 -7.41
N ASN A 93 -10.81 -8.49 -8.37
CA ASN A 93 -10.84 -9.29 -9.59
C ASN A 93 -11.88 -8.89 -10.65
N GLU A 94 -12.79 -7.96 -10.35
CA GLU A 94 -13.76 -7.42 -11.32
C GLU A 94 -13.18 -6.19 -12.04
N THR A 95 -12.57 -5.28 -11.29
CA THR A 95 -11.86 -4.11 -11.83
C THR A 95 -10.36 -4.29 -11.66
N THR A 96 -9.60 -4.23 -12.75
CA THR A 96 -8.14 -4.29 -12.73
C THR A 96 -7.53 -3.00 -13.27
N LEU A 97 -6.69 -2.33 -12.47
CA LEU A 97 -5.74 -1.31 -12.93
C LEU A 97 -4.45 -2.02 -13.34
N LEU A 98 -4.14 -2.02 -14.63
CA LEU A 98 -2.92 -2.62 -15.18
C LEU A 98 -1.87 -1.53 -15.45
N VAL A 99 -0.71 -1.64 -14.83
CA VAL A 99 0.43 -0.75 -15.12
C VAL A 99 1.09 -1.20 -16.43
N ALA A 100 0.73 -0.59 -17.55
CA ALA A 100 1.10 -1.08 -18.89
C ALA A 100 2.30 -0.34 -19.55
N ALA A 101 2.84 0.69 -18.89
CA ALA A 101 3.95 1.49 -19.38
C ALA A 101 4.55 2.34 -18.25
N ALA A 102 5.07 1.68 -17.22
CA ALA A 102 5.69 2.35 -16.08
C ALA A 102 6.88 3.21 -16.54
N PRO A 103 7.03 4.43 -15.99
CA PRO A 103 8.19 5.27 -16.26
C PRO A 103 9.48 4.67 -15.68
N THR A 104 10.61 5.23 -16.08
CA THR A 104 11.90 4.94 -15.43
C THR A 104 11.86 5.37 -13.97
N GLY A 105 12.37 4.53 -13.06
CA GLY A 105 12.41 4.82 -11.63
C GLY A 105 11.33 4.09 -10.82
N ASN A 106 10.94 4.66 -9.68
CA ASN A 106 9.95 4.04 -8.80
C ASN A 106 8.54 4.42 -9.24
N THR A 107 7.66 3.43 -9.36
CA THR A 107 6.30 3.62 -9.84
C THR A 107 5.28 3.04 -8.86
N ALA A 108 4.13 3.70 -8.75
CA ALA A 108 2.90 3.12 -8.21
C ALA A 108 1.78 3.28 -9.24
N ALA A 109 0.79 2.40 -9.22
CA ALA A 109 -0.40 2.57 -10.06
C ALA A 109 -1.27 3.76 -9.61
N ILE A 110 -1.28 4.03 -8.30
CA ILE A 110 -1.97 5.16 -7.67
C ILE A 110 -0.97 5.94 -6.80
N GLY A 111 -0.83 7.23 -7.08
CA GLY A 111 0.07 8.12 -6.35
C GLY A 111 1.52 8.05 -6.86
N ASN A 112 2.47 8.39 -5.99
CA ASN A 112 3.88 8.49 -6.38
C ASN A 112 4.75 8.00 -5.22
N PRO A 113 5.61 6.98 -5.43
CA PRO A 113 6.49 6.54 -4.39
C PRO A 113 7.51 7.62 -4.01
N ASP A 114 8.20 8.26 -4.95
CA ASP A 114 9.31 9.17 -4.61
C ASP A 114 8.85 10.50 -4.01
N SER A 115 7.65 10.97 -4.39
CA SER A 115 7.04 12.18 -3.86
C SER A 115 5.54 11.97 -3.66
N PRO A 116 5.14 11.23 -2.61
CA PRO A 116 3.75 10.87 -2.40
C PRO A 116 2.93 12.14 -2.15
N PRO A 117 1.80 12.31 -2.85
CA PRO A 117 0.95 13.48 -2.65
C PRO A 117 0.39 13.48 -1.22
N ALA A 118 0.37 14.65 -0.58
CA ALA A 118 -0.30 14.85 0.70
C ALA A 118 -1.80 15.08 0.44
N LEU A 119 -2.60 14.03 0.65
CA LEU A 119 -4.03 13.99 0.39
C LEU A 119 -4.81 14.13 1.70
N ASP A 120 -6.00 14.72 1.64
CA ASP A 120 -6.95 14.71 2.75
C ASP A 120 -8.24 14.03 2.30
N GLY A 121 -8.71 13.02 3.04
CA GLY A 121 -9.96 12.30 2.72
C GLY A 121 -9.91 11.48 1.42
N PHE A 122 -8.74 10.98 1.03
CA PHE A 122 -8.59 10.11 -0.14
C PHE A 122 -9.00 8.67 0.17
N GLU A 123 -9.73 8.03 -0.74
CA GLU A 123 -10.06 6.61 -0.67
C GLU A 123 -9.68 5.87 -1.95
N ALA A 124 -9.16 4.65 -1.82
CA ALA A 124 -9.07 3.67 -2.90
C ALA A 124 -9.65 2.32 -2.43
N SER A 125 -10.61 1.78 -3.18
CA SER A 125 -11.27 0.53 -2.77
C SER A 125 -11.82 -0.33 -3.91
N ASP A 126 -12.06 -1.61 -3.60
CA ASP A 126 -12.76 -2.58 -4.45
C ASP A 126 -12.15 -2.78 -5.83
N LEU A 127 -10.82 -2.86 -5.91
CA LEU A 127 -10.09 -2.99 -7.17
C LEU A 127 -8.86 -3.89 -7.03
N THR A 128 -8.42 -4.44 -8.15
CA THR A 128 -7.15 -5.13 -8.30
C THR A 128 -6.15 -4.23 -9.00
N ILE A 129 -4.91 -4.21 -8.53
CA ILE A 129 -3.78 -3.55 -9.17
C ILE A 129 -2.82 -4.63 -9.62
N ASN A 130 -2.65 -4.73 -10.94
CA ASN A 130 -1.60 -5.53 -11.54
C ASN A 130 -0.44 -4.61 -11.91
N CYS A 131 0.65 -4.73 -11.15
CA CYS A 131 1.86 -3.93 -11.35
C CYS A 131 2.65 -4.36 -12.60
N ASP A 132 2.37 -5.55 -13.14
CA ASP A 132 2.96 -6.12 -14.36
C ASP A 132 4.48 -5.92 -14.45
N PHE A 133 5.18 -6.13 -13.33
CA PHE A 133 6.59 -5.76 -13.21
C PHE A 133 7.47 -6.38 -14.29
N GLY A 134 7.17 -7.61 -14.70
CA GLY A 134 7.87 -8.32 -15.78
C GLY A 134 7.87 -7.59 -17.12
N ASN A 135 6.75 -6.98 -17.50
CA ASN A 135 6.61 -6.26 -18.77
C ASN A 135 6.96 -4.78 -18.68
N ASN A 136 7.40 -4.31 -17.51
CA ASN A 136 7.82 -2.94 -17.27
C ASN A 136 9.33 -2.87 -16.95
N PRO A 137 10.22 -3.14 -17.93
CA PRO A 137 11.67 -3.26 -17.69
C PRO A 137 12.33 -1.95 -17.25
N ASN A 138 11.73 -0.80 -17.57
CA ASN A 138 12.28 0.51 -17.22
C ASN A 138 12.09 0.88 -15.74
N ALA A 139 11.10 0.28 -15.07
CA ALA A 139 10.85 0.58 -13.67
C ALA A 139 11.92 -0.04 -12.77
N THR A 140 12.47 0.78 -11.89
CA THR A 140 13.35 0.35 -10.80
C THR A 140 12.56 -0.44 -9.77
N SER A 141 11.36 0.03 -9.41
CA SER A 141 10.41 -0.69 -8.57
C SER A 141 8.98 -0.34 -8.98
N ILE A 142 8.04 -1.28 -8.79
CA ILE A 142 6.62 -1.02 -9.01
C ILE A 142 5.81 -1.58 -7.83
N GLY A 143 5.10 -0.69 -7.17
CA GLY A 143 4.07 -1.00 -6.18
C GLY A 143 2.66 -0.66 -6.68
N GLY A 144 1.66 -0.88 -5.82
CA GLY A 144 0.27 -0.59 -6.13
C GLY A 144 -0.11 0.86 -5.80
N ILE A 145 -0.02 1.23 -4.52
CA ILE A 145 -0.50 2.52 -4.02
C ILE A 145 0.58 3.17 -3.16
N ALA A 146 0.90 4.43 -3.44
CA ALA A 146 1.83 5.24 -2.67
C ALA A 146 1.30 6.65 -2.44
N VAL A 147 0.68 6.86 -1.28
CA VAL A 147 0.05 8.13 -0.90
C VAL A 147 0.41 8.54 0.53
N ASN A 148 0.19 9.81 0.84
CA ASN A 148 0.39 10.40 2.16
C ASN A 148 -0.79 11.29 2.55
N GLY A 149 -0.86 11.71 3.81
CA GLY A 149 -1.73 12.79 4.27
C GLY A 149 -2.70 12.37 5.37
N THR A 150 -3.90 12.93 5.40
CA THR A 150 -4.88 12.77 6.48
C THR A 150 -6.15 12.07 6.00
N HIS A 151 -6.76 11.26 6.87
CA HIS A 151 -8.01 10.55 6.58
C HIS A 151 -7.92 9.70 5.29
N VAL A 152 -6.77 9.07 5.05
CA VAL A 152 -6.54 8.22 3.88
C VAL A 152 -7.04 6.81 4.17
N ALA A 153 -7.87 6.27 3.28
CA ALA A 153 -8.39 4.91 3.39
C ALA A 153 -8.04 4.07 2.15
N ILE A 154 -7.34 2.96 2.35
CA ILE A 154 -7.11 1.95 1.31
C ILE A 154 -7.82 0.68 1.77
N ARG A 155 -8.89 0.28 1.07
CA ARG A 155 -9.82 -0.76 1.55
C ARG A 155 -10.09 -1.82 0.49
N ARG A 156 -10.06 -3.10 0.86
CA ARG A 156 -10.49 -4.20 -0.03
C ARG A 156 -9.82 -4.13 -1.41
N GLY A 157 -8.53 -3.78 -1.44
CA GLY A 157 -7.72 -3.79 -2.66
C GLY A 157 -6.90 -5.07 -2.78
N ARG A 158 -6.62 -5.54 -4.00
CA ARG A 158 -5.63 -6.58 -4.26
C ARG A 158 -4.46 -6.02 -5.06
N VAL A 159 -3.21 -6.28 -4.68
CA VAL A 159 -2.03 -5.90 -5.45
C VAL A 159 -1.19 -7.13 -5.77
N LEU A 160 -0.81 -7.29 -7.04
CA LEU A 160 -0.02 -8.42 -7.53
C LEU A 160 1.02 -8.02 -8.57
N GLY A 161 2.00 -8.88 -8.80
CA GLY A 161 3.01 -8.70 -9.84
C GLY A 161 3.94 -7.51 -9.57
N PHE A 162 4.15 -7.17 -8.30
CA PHE A 162 5.03 -6.10 -7.83
C PHE A 162 6.51 -6.55 -7.75
N GLY A 163 7.45 -5.61 -7.63
CA GLY A 163 8.86 -5.97 -7.49
C GLY A 163 9.83 -4.79 -7.46
N SER A 164 11.12 -5.08 -7.30
CA SER A 164 12.24 -4.14 -7.37
C SER A 164 13.45 -4.75 -8.06
N ARG A 165 14.03 -4.05 -9.04
CA ARG A 165 15.26 -4.40 -9.78
C ARG A 165 16.52 -3.85 -9.12
N SER A 166 16.40 -3.14 -8.00
CA SER A 166 17.52 -2.47 -7.34
C SER A 166 17.66 -2.96 -5.91
N SER A 167 18.84 -3.47 -5.57
CA SER A 167 19.18 -3.91 -4.21
C SER A 167 19.13 -2.80 -3.17
N SER A 168 19.22 -1.53 -3.60
CA SER A 168 19.14 -0.36 -2.71
C SER A 168 17.74 0.26 -2.64
N THR A 169 16.81 -0.14 -3.51
CA THR A 169 15.51 0.51 -3.62
C THR A 169 14.40 -0.38 -3.07
N VAL A 170 13.78 0.08 -1.99
CA VAL A 170 12.63 -0.58 -1.35
C VAL A 170 11.38 -0.38 -2.20
N CYS A 171 10.83 -1.46 -2.74
CA CYS A 171 9.48 -1.45 -3.31
C CYS A 171 8.47 -1.43 -2.17
N ARG A 172 7.58 -0.43 -2.16
CA ARG A 172 6.46 -0.36 -1.22
C ARG A 172 5.18 -0.66 -1.97
N VAL A 173 4.54 -1.78 -1.65
CA VAL A 173 3.40 -2.28 -2.42
C VAL A 173 2.15 -1.46 -2.13
N ILE A 174 1.80 -1.31 -0.85
CA ILE A 174 0.73 -0.42 -0.40
C ILE A 174 1.28 0.46 0.72
N ALA A 175 1.33 1.77 0.48
CA ALA A 175 1.74 2.76 1.46
C ALA A 175 0.67 3.83 1.65
N ALA A 176 0.22 3.98 2.90
CA ALA A 176 -0.54 5.11 3.40
C ALA A 176 0.31 5.79 4.48
N ALA A 177 0.29 7.11 4.63
CA ALA A 177 1.17 7.82 5.57
C ALA A 177 2.68 7.82 5.24
N ARG A 178 3.06 7.83 3.96
CA ARG A 178 4.46 8.02 3.56
C ARG A 178 4.82 9.52 3.61
N SER A 179 5.28 10.03 4.75
CA SER A 179 5.53 11.48 4.88
C SER A 179 6.71 11.98 4.03
N ALA A 180 6.49 13.06 3.27
CA ALA A 180 7.49 13.79 2.47
C ALA A 180 7.84 15.15 3.11
N ASP A 181 8.22 15.14 4.39
CA ASP A 181 8.89 16.25 5.13
C ASP A 181 8.05 17.35 5.79
N THR A 182 6.72 17.46 5.61
CA THR A 182 5.98 18.58 6.27
C THR A 182 4.61 18.27 6.86
N ALA A 183 3.82 17.41 6.23
CA ALA A 183 2.49 17.06 6.75
C ALA A 183 2.54 15.78 7.59
N LEU A 184 2.11 15.90 8.85
CA LEU A 184 1.90 14.75 9.73
C LEU A 184 0.73 13.92 9.20
N ALA A 185 1.02 12.68 8.79
CA ALA A 185 -0.04 11.80 8.34
C ALA A 185 -0.92 11.38 9.52
N THR A 186 -2.24 11.47 9.40
CA THR A 186 -3.15 11.21 10.52
C THR A 186 -4.37 10.44 10.06
N ASP A 187 -4.80 9.45 10.86
CA ASP A 187 -5.98 8.62 10.55
C ASP A 187 -5.89 7.94 9.17
N CYS A 188 -4.72 7.40 8.85
CA CYS A 188 -4.52 6.60 7.64
C CYS A 188 -4.76 5.12 7.93
N VAL A 189 -5.56 4.46 7.10
CA VAL A 189 -5.94 3.06 7.28
C VAL A 189 -5.68 2.26 6.02
N ILE A 190 -4.96 1.15 6.16
CA ILE A 190 -4.91 0.06 5.18
C ILE A 190 -5.72 -1.10 5.75
N GLU A 191 -6.81 -1.49 5.09
CA GLU A 191 -7.76 -2.46 5.64
C GLU A 191 -8.29 -3.44 4.60
N GLY A 192 -8.39 -4.72 4.97
CA GLY A 192 -9.00 -5.72 4.10
C GLY A 192 -8.25 -5.94 2.78
N CYS A 193 -6.98 -5.54 2.71
CA CYS A 193 -6.19 -5.59 1.49
C CYS A 193 -5.47 -6.93 1.34
N ILE A 194 -5.26 -7.34 0.08
CA ILE A 194 -4.56 -8.55 -0.30
C ILE A 194 -3.30 -8.13 -1.07
N VAL A 195 -2.13 -8.50 -0.57
CA VAL A 195 -0.87 -8.41 -1.32
C VAL A 195 -0.48 -9.82 -1.70
N ASP A 196 -0.60 -10.13 -2.99
CA ASP A 196 -0.45 -11.48 -3.51
C ASP A 196 0.73 -11.56 -4.46
N SER A 197 1.76 -12.27 -4.01
CA SER A 197 2.97 -12.73 -4.70
C SER A 197 3.71 -11.66 -5.54
N PRO A 198 5.01 -11.44 -5.29
CA PRO A 198 5.83 -10.61 -6.17
C PRO A 198 5.87 -11.20 -7.57
N TYR A 199 6.30 -10.41 -8.55
CA TYR A 199 6.59 -10.93 -9.88
C TYR A 199 7.76 -11.93 -9.82
N ILE A 200 7.49 -13.16 -10.26
CA ILE A 200 8.45 -14.27 -10.38
C ILE A 200 8.58 -14.62 -11.88
N PRO A 201 9.71 -14.34 -12.54
CA PRO A 201 9.91 -14.72 -13.94
C PRO A 201 10.12 -16.25 -14.07
N PRO A 202 9.63 -16.90 -15.13
CA PRO A 202 10.05 -18.24 -15.50
C PRO A 202 11.46 -18.25 -16.11
N PRO A 203 12.35 -19.23 -15.84
CA PRO A 203 12.41 -20.18 -14.75
C PRO A 203 13.70 -19.99 -13.91
N ASP A 204 13.65 -19.22 -12.82
CA ASP A 204 14.75 -18.91 -11.87
C ASP A 204 15.96 -18.06 -12.37
N PRO A 205 16.55 -17.16 -11.55
CA PRO A 205 16.14 -16.63 -10.24
C PRO A 205 15.48 -15.21 -10.36
N PRO A 206 15.00 -14.57 -9.28
CA PRO A 206 13.89 -13.61 -9.36
C PRO A 206 14.26 -12.28 -9.99
N ALA A 207 13.35 -11.74 -10.80
CA ALA A 207 13.43 -10.37 -11.33
C ALA A 207 13.35 -9.31 -10.22
N THR A 208 12.79 -9.67 -9.05
CA THR A 208 12.88 -8.86 -7.85
C THR A 208 14.19 -9.17 -7.14
N VAL A 209 15.14 -8.24 -7.18
CA VAL A 209 16.45 -8.29 -6.49
C VAL A 209 16.55 -7.31 -5.32
N GLY A 210 15.57 -6.42 -5.18
CA GLY A 210 15.51 -5.41 -4.13
C GLY A 210 14.66 -5.81 -2.92
N PRO A 211 14.79 -5.06 -1.81
CA PRO A 211 13.90 -5.20 -0.66
C PRO A 211 12.46 -4.81 -1.04
N VAL A 212 11.49 -5.50 -0.44
CA VAL A 212 10.05 -5.22 -0.62
C VAL A 212 9.37 -5.09 0.73
N THR A 213 8.56 -4.05 0.90
CA THR A 213 7.63 -3.87 2.01
C THR A 213 6.21 -3.91 1.46
N CYS A 214 5.41 -4.87 1.91
CA CYS A 214 4.06 -5.09 1.38
C CYS A 214 3.08 -4.02 1.88
N LEU A 215 2.99 -3.84 3.20
CA LEU A 215 2.11 -2.87 3.85
C LEU A 215 2.98 -1.89 4.66
N HIS A 216 2.85 -0.60 4.38
CA HIS A 216 3.76 0.41 4.91
C HIS A 216 3.03 1.62 5.47
N LEU A 217 3.29 1.91 6.76
CA LEU A 217 3.05 3.19 7.42
C LEU A 217 4.40 3.70 7.96
N GLY A 218 4.85 4.89 7.57
CA GLY A 218 6.11 5.43 8.10
C GLY A 218 6.94 6.23 7.11
N LYS A 219 8.16 6.58 7.55
CA LYS A 219 9.17 7.32 6.78
C LYS A 219 10.56 6.83 7.19
N THR A 220 11.51 6.91 6.24
CA THR A 220 12.87 6.39 6.39
C THR A 220 13.89 7.37 6.98
N THR A 221 13.64 8.68 7.08
CA THR A 221 14.66 9.66 7.56
C THR A 221 14.07 10.94 8.18
N ASP A 222 14.67 11.43 9.27
CA ASP A 222 14.54 12.75 9.96
C ASP A 222 13.50 13.03 11.09
N ALA A 223 14.06 13.21 12.31
CA ALA A 223 13.67 14.05 13.46
C ALA A 223 12.54 13.64 14.44
N ASP A 224 12.67 14.18 15.67
CA ASP A 224 12.14 13.79 17.00
C ASP A 224 10.61 13.62 17.18
N ASP A 225 9.82 13.87 16.14
CA ASP A 225 8.37 13.87 16.18
C ASP A 225 7.75 12.79 15.30
N TYR A 226 6.60 12.28 15.75
CA TYR A 226 5.81 11.27 15.05
C TYR A 226 5.69 11.59 13.54
N TYR A 227 5.86 10.60 12.66
CA TYR A 227 5.56 10.75 11.23
C TYR A 227 4.11 10.52 10.89
N HIS A 228 3.46 9.72 11.72
CA HIS A 228 2.05 9.47 11.57
C HIS A 228 1.35 9.25 12.91
N LYS A 229 0.06 9.57 12.99
CA LYS A 229 -0.74 9.41 14.22
C LYS A 229 -2.08 8.74 13.95
N ALA A 230 -2.49 7.89 14.88
CA ALA A 230 -3.77 7.18 14.82
C ALA A 230 -3.98 6.38 13.50
N CYS A 231 -2.89 5.90 12.90
CA CYS A 231 -2.95 5.10 11.67
C CYS A 231 -3.02 3.60 11.99
N GLY A 232 -3.53 2.80 11.06
CA GLY A 232 -3.56 1.36 11.27
C GLY A 232 -3.51 0.50 10.01
N ILE A 233 -3.04 -0.73 10.20
CA ILE A 233 -3.06 -1.81 9.21
C ILE A 233 -3.88 -2.96 9.80
N ARG A 234 -4.96 -3.36 9.14
CA ARG A 234 -5.84 -4.39 9.71
C ARG A 234 -6.56 -5.28 8.73
N ASN A 235 -6.88 -6.50 9.16
CA ASN A 235 -7.64 -7.46 8.35
C ASN A 235 -7.01 -7.68 6.95
N CYS A 236 -5.69 -7.52 6.81
CA CYS A 236 -4.99 -7.70 5.55
C CYS A 236 -4.41 -9.10 5.42
N PHE A 237 -4.23 -9.55 4.19
CA PHE A 237 -3.54 -10.78 3.84
C PHE A 237 -2.30 -10.44 2.99
N VAL A 238 -1.15 -10.98 3.36
CA VAL A 238 0.09 -10.85 2.59
C VAL A 238 0.67 -12.22 2.35
N ASP A 239 0.92 -12.56 1.09
CA ASP A 239 1.73 -13.71 0.69
C ASP A 239 2.91 -13.22 -0.16
N CYS A 240 4.11 -13.35 0.40
CA CYS A 240 5.34 -12.95 -0.28
C CYS A 240 5.85 -14.02 -1.27
N GLY A 241 5.21 -15.18 -1.44
CA GLY A 241 5.66 -16.26 -2.33
C GLY A 241 6.33 -17.41 -1.56
N ALA A 242 7.45 -17.96 -2.01
CA ALA A 242 8.17 -19.01 -1.25
C ALA A 242 9.16 -18.38 -0.24
N ALA A 243 9.29 -18.93 0.97
CA ALA A 243 10.22 -18.41 2.01
C ALA A 243 11.71 -18.36 1.60
N ASN A 244 12.08 -18.98 0.48
CA ASN A 244 13.45 -19.00 -0.06
C ASN A 244 13.73 -17.96 -1.14
N LEU A 245 12.91 -16.90 -1.25
CA LEU A 245 13.27 -15.77 -2.09
C LEU A 245 14.52 -15.14 -1.48
N GLY A 246 15.68 -15.17 -2.14
CA GLY A 246 16.95 -14.69 -1.56
C GLY A 246 17.02 -13.21 -1.15
N ASN A 247 15.89 -12.48 -1.16
CA ASN A 247 15.77 -11.05 -0.91
C ASN A 247 14.89 -10.74 0.29
N LYS A 248 15.09 -9.56 0.89
CA LYS A 248 14.35 -9.10 2.06
C LYS A 248 12.89 -8.76 1.72
N PHE A 249 11.95 -9.61 2.12
CA PHE A 249 10.51 -9.36 2.07
C PHE A 249 9.95 -9.03 3.45
N VAL A 250 9.35 -7.86 3.60
CA VAL A 250 8.71 -7.36 4.81
C VAL A 250 7.20 -7.35 4.58
N GLY A 251 6.44 -8.05 5.42
CA GLY A 251 4.98 -8.04 5.39
C GLY A 251 4.42 -6.68 5.81
N ILE A 252 4.72 -6.26 7.04
CA ILE A 252 4.26 -4.99 7.61
C ILE A 252 5.44 -4.17 8.12
N GLU A 253 5.54 -2.92 7.68
CA GLU A 253 6.40 -1.88 8.27
C GLU A 253 5.50 -0.77 8.83
N ALA A 254 5.67 -0.45 10.12
CA ALA A 254 4.86 0.55 10.81
C ALA A 254 5.75 1.40 11.74
N SER A 255 6.59 2.24 11.16
CA SER A 255 7.65 3.01 11.83
C SER A 255 7.29 4.47 12.08
N GLY A 256 7.86 5.06 13.15
CA GLY A 256 7.69 6.47 13.52
C GLY A 256 6.27 6.89 13.88
N GLY A 257 5.40 5.96 14.26
CA GLY A 257 4.00 6.25 14.53
C GLY A 257 3.67 6.59 16.00
N GLY A 258 2.51 7.20 16.21
CA GLY A 258 1.91 7.45 17.53
C GLY A 258 0.45 7.03 17.58
N GLY A 259 0.12 6.04 18.41
CA GLY A 259 -1.20 5.42 18.42
C GLY A 259 -1.40 4.53 17.19
N THR A 260 -0.35 3.83 16.77
CA THR A 260 -0.38 2.93 15.61
C THR A 260 -1.01 1.60 16.01
N VAL A 261 -1.92 1.08 15.17
CA VAL A 261 -2.56 -0.23 15.40
C VAL A 261 -2.28 -1.17 14.24
N VAL A 262 -1.77 -2.36 14.53
CA VAL A 262 -1.58 -3.45 13.57
C VAL A 262 -2.33 -4.67 14.07
N GLU A 263 -3.45 -5.00 13.44
CA GLU A 263 -4.36 -6.02 13.98
C GLU A 263 -5.00 -6.96 12.97
N GLU A 264 -5.27 -8.19 13.38
CA GLU A 264 -6.07 -9.14 12.59
C GLU A 264 -5.49 -9.43 11.19
N ASN A 265 -4.18 -9.26 11.00
CA ASN A 265 -3.52 -9.52 9.72
C ASN A 265 -3.02 -10.96 9.63
N ARG A 266 -2.95 -11.48 8.40
CA ARG A 266 -2.38 -12.79 8.07
C ARG A 266 -1.19 -12.58 7.13
N ILE A 267 0.01 -12.86 7.61
CA ILE A 267 1.25 -12.60 6.89
C ILE A 267 2.01 -13.91 6.71
N ILE A 268 2.21 -14.32 5.45
CA ILE A 268 2.81 -15.62 5.15
C ILE A 268 4.00 -15.51 4.20
N ASN A 269 4.96 -16.41 4.39
CA ASN A 269 6.12 -16.61 3.52
C ASN A 269 7.05 -15.39 3.34
N CYS A 270 7.10 -14.50 4.33
CA CYS A 270 7.93 -13.30 4.29
C CYS A 270 9.20 -13.47 5.14
N HIS A 271 10.24 -12.67 4.88
CA HIS A 271 11.42 -12.65 5.78
C HIS A 271 11.03 -12.07 7.14
N TYR A 272 10.31 -10.96 7.12
CA TYR A 272 9.80 -10.28 8.30
C TYR A 272 8.28 -10.24 8.23
N GLY A 273 7.59 -10.82 9.21
CA GLY A 273 6.14 -10.73 9.34
C GLY A 273 5.71 -9.31 9.66
N GLY A 274 6.35 -8.70 10.66
CA GLY A 274 6.18 -7.32 11.07
C GLY A 274 5.25 -7.13 12.27
N PRO A 275 5.05 -5.90 12.78
CA PRO A 275 5.66 -4.68 12.31
C PRO A 275 7.19 -4.74 12.35
N TYR A 276 7.80 -4.34 11.24
CA TYR A 276 9.24 -4.27 11.08
C TYR A 276 9.75 -2.87 11.39
N GLN A 277 10.78 -2.80 12.21
CA GLN A 277 11.59 -1.60 12.46
C GLN A 277 13.04 -2.02 12.61
N ASP A 278 13.93 -1.33 11.92
CA ASP A 278 15.38 -1.53 12.03
C ASP A 278 16.12 -0.25 12.38
N GLY A 279 17.44 -0.41 12.54
CA GLY A 279 18.45 0.60 12.85
C GLY A 279 18.35 1.93 12.11
N THR A 280 17.58 2.02 11.03
CA THR A 280 17.47 3.22 10.19
C THR A 280 16.16 3.97 10.37
N ASN A 281 15.18 3.35 11.02
CA ASN A 281 13.84 3.87 11.15
C ASN A 281 13.62 4.60 12.49
N ILE A 282 12.76 5.63 12.49
CA ILE A 282 12.32 6.26 13.74
C ILE A 282 11.46 5.27 14.54
N PRO A 283 11.68 5.12 15.86
CA PRO A 283 10.84 4.28 16.73
C PRO A 283 9.36 4.68 16.62
N THR A 284 8.47 3.70 16.62
CA THR A 284 7.06 3.98 16.93
C THR A 284 6.94 4.18 18.43
N LYS A 285 6.42 5.34 18.88
CA LYS A 285 6.34 5.64 20.31
C LYS A 285 5.11 5.04 20.99
N ASP A 286 4.07 4.68 20.23
CA ASP A 286 2.90 4.00 20.75
C ASP A 286 2.33 3.04 19.71
N LEU A 287 2.46 1.74 19.97
CA LEU A 287 2.16 0.64 19.06
C LEU A 287 1.29 -0.42 19.74
N VAL A 288 0.19 -0.79 19.10
CA VAL A 288 -0.61 -1.97 19.44
C VAL A 288 -0.49 -2.97 18.31
N VAL A 289 -0.06 -4.19 18.62
CA VAL A 289 -0.01 -5.33 17.69
C VAL A 289 -0.87 -6.45 18.27
N ARG A 290 -2.00 -6.77 17.63
CA ARG A 290 -2.92 -7.78 18.19
C ARG A 290 -3.62 -8.69 17.19
N GLY A 291 -3.84 -9.95 17.56
CA GLY A 291 -4.63 -10.87 16.73
C GLY A 291 -4.01 -11.16 15.37
N ASN A 292 -2.71 -10.94 15.17
CA ASN A 292 -2.04 -11.22 13.90
C ASN A 292 -1.54 -12.67 13.86
N TYR A 293 -1.61 -13.27 12.68
CA TYR A 293 -1.09 -14.60 12.39
C TYR A 293 0.06 -14.51 11.38
N TYR A 294 1.24 -14.92 11.81
CA TYR A 294 2.45 -14.96 10.99
C TYR A 294 2.82 -16.42 10.73
N TYR A 295 2.94 -16.82 9.46
CA TYR A 295 3.22 -18.22 9.11
C TYR A 295 4.38 -18.33 8.13
N ASN A 296 5.29 -19.26 8.39
CA ASN A 296 6.48 -19.48 7.58
C ASN A 296 7.29 -18.18 7.39
N VAL A 297 7.55 -17.49 8.52
CA VAL A 297 8.36 -16.26 8.56
C VAL A 297 9.70 -16.49 9.26
N ARG A 298 10.78 -15.82 8.85
CA ARG A 298 12.06 -15.89 9.62
C ARG A 298 12.01 -15.07 10.89
N TYR A 299 11.42 -13.89 10.79
CA TYR A 299 11.23 -12.96 11.87
C TYR A 299 9.75 -12.64 12.00
N GLY A 300 9.15 -12.84 13.16
CA GLY A 300 7.76 -12.44 13.43
C GLY A 300 7.64 -10.94 13.63
N ILE A 301 7.36 -10.52 14.86
CA ILE A 301 7.35 -9.10 15.24
C ILE A 301 8.80 -8.66 15.47
N TYR A 302 9.26 -7.65 14.73
CA TYR A 302 10.67 -7.25 14.71
C TYR A 302 10.82 -5.75 14.97
N LEU A 303 11.05 -5.39 16.23
CA LEU A 303 11.24 -4.02 16.68
C LEU A 303 12.67 -3.83 17.17
N SER A 304 13.57 -3.40 16.28
CA SER A 304 14.98 -3.20 16.60
C SER A 304 15.39 -1.76 16.32
N VAL A 305 15.49 -0.95 17.38
CA VAL A 305 15.96 0.43 17.27
C VAL A 305 17.41 0.53 17.78
N PRO A 306 18.29 1.31 17.14
CA PRO A 306 19.65 1.54 17.59
C PRO A 306 19.67 2.39 18.86
N SER A 307 20.79 2.37 19.59
CA SER A 307 20.94 3.12 20.84
C SER A 307 20.94 4.66 20.67
N SER A 308 21.14 5.14 19.44
CA SER A 308 21.29 6.56 19.12
C SER A 308 19.99 7.29 18.81
N ILE A 309 18.84 6.62 18.86
CA ILE A 309 17.53 7.23 18.61
C ILE A 309 16.62 7.06 19.82
N SER A 310 15.55 7.85 19.87
CA SER A 310 14.53 7.74 20.93
C SER A 310 14.09 6.29 21.13
N PRO A 311 13.80 5.86 22.38
CA PRO A 311 13.31 4.52 22.62
C PRO A 311 11.90 4.35 22.03
N ILE A 312 11.54 3.10 21.76
CA ILE A 312 10.14 2.70 21.60
C ILE A 312 9.42 3.06 22.91
N GLY A 313 8.29 3.76 22.82
CA GLY A 313 7.54 4.20 24.00
C GLY A 313 6.69 3.07 24.58
N ARG A 314 5.40 3.02 24.21
CA ARG A 314 4.48 1.96 24.60
C ARG A 314 4.35 0.93 23.49
N VAL A 315 4.47 -0.35 23.85
CA VAL A 315 4.13 -1.49 22.98
C VAL A 315 3.13 -2.38 23.68
N VAL A 316 2.05 -2.72 23.00
CA VAL A 316 1.04 -3.69 23.45
C VAL A 316 1.00 -4.84 22.45
N LEU A 317 1.35 -6.04 22.89
CA LEU A 317 1.34 -7.26 22.08
C LEU A 317 0.30 -8.22 22.66
N LEU A 318 -0.76 -8.53 21.92
CA LEU A 318 -1.87 -9.35 22.41
C LEU A 318 -2.28 -10.40 21.37
N GLU A 319 -2.38 -11.67 21.77
CA GLU A 319 -3.01 -12.71 20.94
C GLU A 319 -2.41 -12.82 19.52
N ASN A 320 -1.09 -12.60 19.38
CA ASN A 320 -0.40 -12.83 18.12
C ASN A 320 0.15 -14.26 18.09
N GLU A 321 0.10 -14.89 16.93
CA GLU A 321 0.61 -16.24 16.69
C GLU A 321 1.70 -16.18 15.63
N VAL A 322 2.86 -16.78 15.92
CA VAL A 322 4.03 -16.78 15.03
C VAL A 322 4.50 -18.20 14.81
N GLU A 323 4.39 -18.66 13.58
CA GLU A 323 5.03 -19.87 13.07
C GLU A 323 6.24 -19.51 12.21
N LEU A 324 7.41 -19.96 12.67
CA LEU A 324 8.69 -19.66 12.05
C LEU A 324 8.97 -20.59 10.86
N ASP A 325 9.78 -20.11 9.92
CA ASP A 325 10.34 -20.98 8.87
C ASP A 325 11.32 -22.02 9.46
N THR A 326 11.88 -22.89 8.63
CA THR A 326 12.79 -23.97 9.07
C THR A 326 14.27 -23.70 8.80
N THR A 327 14.67 -22.49 8.39
CA THR A 327 16.02 -22.21 7.85
C THR A 327 16.61 -20.88 8.29
N GLY A 328 17.88 -20.90 8.72
CA GLY A 328 18.62 -19.69 9.07
C GLY A 328 18.35 -19.20 10.49
N THR A 329 18.55 -17.90 10.73
CA THR A 329 18.28 -17.26 12.02
C THR A 329 16.79 -16.95 12.15
N LEU A 330 16.19 -17.42 13.24
CA LEU A 330 14.75 -17.33 13.47
C LEU A 330 14.46 -16.60 14.78
N GLU A 331 13.58 -15.60 14.73
CA GLU A 331 13.14 -14.87 15.92
C GLU A 331 11.64 -14.56 15.83
N GLY A 332 10.82 -15.19 16.68
CA GLY A 332 9.38 -14.94 16.68
C GLY A 332 9.00 -13.54 17.18
N LEU A 333 9.76 -13.02 18.14
CA LEU A 333 9.61 -11.69 18.71
C LEU A 333 10.98 -11.10 19.01
N ARG A 334 11.25 -9.91 18.46
CA ARG A 334 12.38 -9.07 18.85
C ARG A 334 11.89 -7.72 19.33
N ILE A 335 12.29 -7.35 20.54
CA ILE A 335 12.17 -5.99 21.06
C ILE A 335 13.57 -5.62 21.56
N HIS A 336 14.25 -4.76 20.81
CA HIS A 336 15.57 -4.25 21.15
C HIS A 336 15.51 -2.73 21.16
N GLY A 337 15.61 -2.17 22.36
CA GLY A 337 15.66 -0.73 22.60
C GLY A 337 17.09 -0.25 22.86
N ALA A 338 17.29 1.07 22.80
CA ALA A 338 18.50 1.71 23.27
C ALA A 338 18.77 1.36 24.75
N ASN A 339 19.95 0.83 25.07
CA ASN A 339 20.46 0.88 26.44
C ASN A 339 20.74 2.35 26.75
N THR A 340 19.85 3.00 27.52
CA THR A 340 20.10 4.32 28.11
C THR A 340 21.09 4.22 29.25
#